data_AF-A0A8T3YP17-F1
#
_entry.id   AF-A0A8T3YP17-F1
#
_cell.length_a   1.000
_cell.length_b   1.000
_cell.length_c   1.000
_cell.angle_alpha   90.00
_cell.angle_beta   90.00
_cell.angle_gamma   90.00
#
_symmetry.space_group_name_H-M   'P 1'
#
loop_
_entity.id
_entity.type
_entity.pdbx_description
1 polymer ?
#
loop_
_entity_poly.entity_id
_entity_poly.type
_entity_poly.pdbx_seq_one_letter_code
_entity_poly.pdbx_strand_id
1 'polypeptide(L)'
;MARPEIVQYVKSYREQGYALPQIRQALHSGGISDREIDEALVELGASRKLPALVYIIGGLGIAILLVALLYAYVASSPSQVPSLSIRLSPLSRDVVPGEQVSLVREVSRTGPGFAEVRISYTISGNGVQVVSSEEVLRVVTRESGVAALRLAKDAPPGQYVLLAQAKAGAQSSKASFTLTVKGEAPLAPGATVCPRSCDDFNPCTIDVCQEGDCAHHSISPCCGNGVCESGEQGGACEIDCRPVRFGQQEGPLLIKEQAITVARRSSQDGVALCRSLPRESDQDECLESVAKASSQSGVCLQVAAKKDRDSCLMDFVVQKDEFHLCDEIRDVWLKNSCVSYQRLKNV
;
A
#
# COMPACT_ATOMS: atom_id res chain seq x y z
N MET A 1 55.41 16.24 50.99
CA MET A 1 55.32 17.69 51.22
C MET A 1 56.61 18.26 50.68
N ALA A 2 56.53 19.22 49.76
CA ALA A 2 57.71 19.76 49.13
C ALA A 2 58.54 20.56 50.16
N ARG A 3 59.86 20.57 49.97
CA ARG A 3 60.72 21.40 50.82
C ARG A 3 60.46 22.88 50.49
N PRO A 4 60.26 23.75 51.49
CA PRO A 4 59.89 25.15 51.26
C PRO A 4 60.92 25.91 50.41
N GLU A 5 62.20 25.53 50.45
CA GLU A 5 63.23 26.17 49.61
C GLU A 5 63.00 25.89 48.12
N ILE A 6 62.56 24.68 47.77
CA ILE A 6 62.28 24.29 46.38
C ILE A 6 61.04 25.04 45.87
N VAL A 7 60.00 25.17 46.70
CA VAL A 7 58.79 25.92 46.37
C VAL A 7 59.11 27.40 46.11
N GLN A 8 59.91 28.03 46.98
CA GLN A 8 60.35 29.41 46.79
C GLN A 8 61.22 29.59 45.54
N TYR A 9 62.12 28.64 45.27
CA TYR A 9 62.95 28.67 44.06
C TYR A 9 62.11 28.56 42.79
N VAL A 10 61.17 27.61 42.73
CA VAL A 10 60.26 27.46 41.58
C VAL A 10 59.42 28.72 41.39
N LYS A 11 58.93 29.33 42.48
CA LYS A 11 58.14 30.57 42.44
C LYS A 11 58.95 31.74 41.87
N SER A 12 60.19 31.94 42.32
CA SER A 12 61.03 33.06 41.85
C SER A 12 61.39 32.92 40.37
N TYR A 13 61.68 31.72 39.88
CA TYR A 13 61.94 31.48 38.46
C TYR A 13 60.67 31.67 37.62
N ARG A 14 59.50 31.31 38.15
CA ARG A 14 58.23 31.61 37.46
C ARG A 14 57.95 33.11 37.36
N GLU A 15 58.24 33.89 38.40
CA GLU A 15 58.10 35.35 38.40
C GLU A 15 59.09 36.01 37.41
N GLN A 16 60.23 35.39 37.17
CA GLN A 16 61.21 35.79 36.16
C GLN A 16 60.85 35.35 34.72
N GLY A 17 59.72 34.66 34.52
CA GLY A 17 59.22 34.28 33.19
C GLY A 17 59.82 32.99 32.62
N TYR A 18 60.54 32.19 33.41
CA TYR A 18 61.05 30.90 32.94
C TYR A 18 59.91 29.88 32.71
N ALA A 19 60.03 29.09 31.64
CA ALA A 19 59.07 28.04 31.33
C ALA A 19 59.27 26.83 32.28
N LEU A 20 58.19 26.16 32.66
CA LEU A 20 58.22 25.00 33.56
C LEU A 20 59.25 23.90 33.19
N PRO A 21 59.44 23.55 31.89
CA PRO A 21 60.48 22.59 31.51
C PRO A 21 61.90 23.04 31.86
N GLN A 22 62.20 24.35 31.73
CA GLN A 22 63.50 24.92 32.06
C GLN A 22 63.76 24.87 33.57
N ILE A 23 62.73 25.20 34.36
CA ILE A 23 62.80 25.12 35.83
C ILE A 23 63.03 23.68 36.28
N ARG A 24 62.32 22.70 35.68
CA ARG A 24 62.51 21.28 35.97
C ARG A 24 63.93 20.82 35.62
N GLN A 25 64.45 21.21 34.47
CA GLN A 25 65.82 20.86 34.06
C GLN A 25 66.88 21.46 35.00
N ALA A 26 66.69 22.71 35.44
CA ALA A 26 67.59 23.35 36.40
C ALA A 26 67.60 22.63 37.75
N LEU A 27 66.42 22.29 38.30
CA LEU A 27 66.31 21.55 39.56
C LEU A 27 66.88 20.13 39.45
N HIS A 28 66.64 19.45 38.33
CA HIS A 28 67.20 18.13 38.07
C HIS A 28 68.73 18.17 37.96
N SER A 29 69.29 19.21 37.33
CA SER A 29 70.75 19.42 37.30
C SER A 29 71.35 19.69 38.68
N GLY A 30 70.55 20.24 39.60
CA GLY A 30 70.88 20.42 41.01
C GLY A 30 70.72 19.17 41.88
N GLY A 31 70.41 18.01 41.29
CA GLY A 31 70.27 16.74 42.01
C GLY A 31 68.94 16.55 42.73
N ILE A 32 67.92 17.37 42.43
CA ILE A 32 66.58 17.25 43.01
C ILE A 32 65.79 16.20 42.24
N SER A 33 65.12 15.30 42.97
CA SER A 33 64.34 14.21 42.35
C SER A 33 63.08 14.71 41.64
N ASP A 34 62.66 14.05 40.55
CA ASP A 34 61.43 14.39 39.81
C ASP A 34 60.20 14.45 40.72
N ARG A 35 60.14 13.59 41.74
CA ARG A 35 59.06 13.57 42.73
C ARG A 35 59.02 14.84 43.57
N GLU A 36 60.16 15.32 44.06
CA GLU A 36 60.23 16.57 44.85
C GLU A 36 59.90 17.79 43.98
N ILE A 37 60.30 17.78 42.71
CA ILE A 37 59.95 18.83 41.74
C ILE A 37 58.43 18.86 41.49
N ASP A 38 57.82 17.69 41.27
CA ASP A 38 56.38 17.59 41.02
C ASP A 38 55.54 17.96 42.24
N GLU A 39 55.97 17.58 43.45
CA GLU A 39 55.32 18.01 44.69
C GLU A 39 55.35 19.54 44.84
N ALA A 40 56.49 20.18 44.55
CA ALA A 40 56.63 21.64 44.62
C ALA A 40 55.78 22.37 43.57
N LEU A 41 55.69 21.82 42.36
CA LEU A 41 54.87 22.39 41.28
C LEU A 41 53.38 22.30 41.58
N VAL A 42 52.91 21.19 42.16
CA VAL A 42 51.52 21.00 42.57
C VAL A 42 51.12 22.01 43.65
N GLU A 43 52.01 22.29 44.60
CA GLU A 43 51.78 23.27 45.67
C GLU A 43 51.63 24.71 45.15
N LEU A 44 52.22 25.01 43.98
CA LEU A 44 52.08 26.29 43.27
C LEU A 44 50.87 26.33 42.32
N GLY A 45 49.91 25.44 42.49
CA GLY A 45 48.68 25.41 41.69
C GLY A 45 48.83 24.80 40.31
N ALA A 46 49.92 24.07 40.03
CA ALA A 46 49.98 23.26 38.81
C ALA A 46 48.95 22.13 38.93
N SER A 47 47.86 22.25 38.16
CA SER A 47 46.83 21.23 38.09
C SER A 47 47.47 19.90 37.69
N ARG A 48 47.37 18.87 38.55
CA ARG A 48 47.88 17.53 38.24
C ARG A 48 47.22 17.08 36.94
N LYS A 49 47.98 17.07 35.85
CA LYS A 49 47.53 16.37 34.64
C LYS A 49 47.48 14.90 35.04
N LEU A 50 46.26 14.39 35.22
CA LEU A 50 46.08 12.95 35.39
C LEU A 50 46.80 12.27 34.22
N PRO A 51 47.55 11.19 34.47
CA PRO A 51 48.27 10.52 33.39
C PRO A 51 47.26 10.15 32.31
N ALA A 52 47.63 10.32 31.04
CA ALA A 52 46.74 10.06 29.90
C ALA A 52 46.05 8.67 30.00
N LEU A 53 46.72 7.70 30.62
CA LEU A 53 46.22 6.38 30.98
C LEU A 53 44.86 6.40 31.72
N VAL A 54 44.63 7.33 32.66
CA VAL A 54 43.37 7.40 33.43
C VAL A 54 42.19 7.77 32.53
N TYR A 55 42.40 8.67 31.57
CA TYR A 55 41.36 9.03 30.60
C TYR A 55 41.08 7.88 29.63
N ILE A 56 42.12 7.14 29.23
CA ILE A 56 41.97 5.95 28.37
C ILE A 56 41.17 4.86 29.08
N ILE A 57 41.52 4.54 30.34
CA ILE A 57 40.79 3.54 31.14
C ILE A 57 39.35 3.97 31.39
N GLY A 58 39.13 5.25 31.75
CA GLY A 58 37.79 5.79 31.95
C GLY A 58 36.93 5.75 30.69
N GLY A 59 37.49 6.13 29.54
CA GLY A 59 36.79 6.06 28.25
C GLY A 59 36.42 4.64 27.85
N LEU A 60 37.33 3.68 28.07
CA LEU A 60 37.07 2.27 27.77
C LEU A 60 35.97 1.68 28.66
N GLY A 61 35.95 2.05 29.95
CA GLY A 61 34.89 1.63 30.88
C GLY A 61 33.50 2.15 30.47
N ILE A 62 33.40 3.41 30.05
CA ILE A 62 32.14 3.99 29.57
C ILE A 62 31.68 3.30 28.28
N ALA A 63 32.59 3.05 27.34
CA ALA A 63 32.26 2.35 26.09
C ALA A 63 31.71 0.94 26.36
N ILE A 64 32.32 0.18 27.26
CA ILE A 64 31.84 -1.15 27.65
C ILE A 64 30.46 -1.09 28.30
N LEU A 65 30.21 -0.11 29.18
CA LEU A 65 28.91 0.08 29.82
C LEU A 65 27.81 0.38 28.77
N LEU A 66 28.10 1.24 27.79
CA LEU A 66 27.16 1.57 26.72
C LEU A 66 26.83 0.35 25.85
N VAL A 67 27.82 -0.47 25.52
CA VAL A 67 27.61 -1.73 24.78
C VAL A 67 26.76 -2.70 25.61
N ALA A 68 27.01 -2.83 26.91
CA ALA A 68 26.23 -3.69 27.80
C ALA A 68 24.77 -3.21 27.93
N LEU A 69 24.54 -1.90 28.03
CA LEU A 69 23.19 -1.32 28.06
C LEU A 69 22.46 -1.53 26.73
N LEU A 70 23.15 -1.35 25.60
CA LEU A 70 22.58 -1.61 24.27
C LEU A 70 22.22 -3.09 24.11
N TYR A 71 23.10 -4.01 24.54
CA TYR A 71 22.82 -5.43 24.52
C TYR A 71 21.63 -5.79 25.42
N ALA A 72 21.56 -5.25 26.65
CA ALA A 72 20.43 -5.46 27.55
C ALA A 72 19.13 -4.89 26.96
N TYR A 73 19.16 -3.76 26.25
CA TYR A 73 18.01 -3.18 25.58
C TYR A 73 17.52 -4.07 24.41
N VAL A 74 18.45 -4.57 23.59
CA VAL A 74 18.12 -5.49 22.48
C VAL A 74 17.61 -6.83 23.01
N ALA A 75 18.23 -7.39 24.05
CA ALA A 75 17.85 -8.68 24.64
C ALA A 75 16.55 -8.60 25.45
N SER A 76 16.19 -7.44 26.00
CA SER A 76 14.93 -7.23 26.74
C SER A 76 13.75 -6.85 25.85
N SER A 77 13.96 -6.65 24.55
CA SER A 77 12.86 -6.47 23.60
C SER A 77 12.01 -7.74 23.61
N PRO A 78 10.75 -7.67 24.09
CA PRO A 78 9.93 -8.86 24.21
C PRO A 78 9.79 -9.48 22.83
N SER A 79 10.24 -10.73 22.68
CA SER A 79 9.96 -11.54 21.50
C SER A 79 8.47 -11.43 21.25
N GLN A 80 8.07 -10.72 20.19
CA GLN A 80 6.67 -10.54 19.87
C GLN A 80 6.10 -11.94 19.64
N VAL A 81 5.35 -12.42 20.63
CA VAL A 81 4.69 -13.72 20.54
C VAL A 81 3.82 -13.60 19.31
N PRO A 82 4.04 -14.45 18.29
CA PRO A 82 3.32 -14.30 17.05
C PRO A 82 1.82 -14.36 17.39
N SER A 83 1.08 -13.40 16.87
CA SER A 83 -0.33 -13.20 17.17
C SER A 83 -1.11 -13.23 15.88
N LEU A 84 -2.28 -13.86 15.93
CA LEU A 84 -3.23 -13.91 14.83
C LEU A 84 -4.44 -13.05 15.24
N SER A 85 -4.87 -12.16 14.36
CA SER A 85 -6.09 -11.38 14.58
C SER A 85 -6.98 -11.43 13.35
N ILE A 86 -8.28 -11.55 13.56
CA ILE A 86 -9.31 -11.44 12.52
C ILE A 86 -10.27 -10.32 12.88
N ARG A 87 -10.67 -9.52 11.90
CA ARG A 87 -11.71 -8.50 12.00
C ARG A 87 -12.73 -8.71 10.90
N LEU A 88 -13.98 -8.40 11.20
CA LEU A 88 -15.10 -8.49 10.26
C LEU A 88 -15.76 -7.11 10.16
N SER A 89 -16.15 -6.72 8.95
CA SER A 89 -16.90 -5.51 8.67
C SER A 89 -18.05 -5.86 7.74
N PRO A 90 -19.30 -5.96 8.23
CA PRO A 90 -20.44 -6.30 7.39
C PRO A 90 -20.70 -5.21 6.35
N LEU A 91 -21.05 -5.61 5.12
CA LEU A 91 -21.53 -4.67 4.10
C LEU A 91 -23.00 -4.31 4.33
N SER A 92 -23.81 -5.25 4.82
CA SER A 92 -25.17 -5.03 5.31
C SER A 92 -25.40 -5.80 6.61
N ARG A 93 -26.23 -5.25 7.50
CA ARG A 93 -26.72 -5.93 8.71
C ARG A 93 -28.13 -6.48 8.54
N ASP A 94 -28.86 -6.04 7.53
CA ASP A 94 -30.21 -6.49 7.23
C ASP A 94 -30.18 -7.40 6.00
N VAL A 95 -30.77 -8.59 6.13
CA VAL A 95 -30.68 -9.64 5.10
C VAL A 95 -32.02 -10.36 5.01
N VAL A 96 -32.43 -10.79 3.81
CA VAL A 96 -33.63 -11.62 3.62
C VAL A 96 -33.23 -13.10 3.54
N PRO A 97 -34.07 -14.05 3.98
CA PRO A 97 -33.83 -15.48 3.78
C PRO A 97 -33.49 -15.82 2.32
N GLY A 98 -32.46 -16.63 2.11
CA GLY A 98 -31.96 -17.01 0.78
C GLY A 98 -30.97 -16.03 0.15
N GLU A 99 -30.77 -14.83 0.70
CA GLU A 99 -29.79 -13.87 0.19
C GLU A 99 -28.37 -14.13 0.69
N GLN A 100 -27.42 -13.44 0.08
CA GLN A 100 -25.99 -13.57 0.38
C GLN A 100 -25.53 -12.49 1.37
N VAL A 101 -25.09 -12.91 2.55
CA VAL A 101 -24.43 -12.07 3.55
C VAL A 101 -23.01 -11.80 3.08
N SER A 102 -22.74 -10.55 2.69
CA SER A 102 -21.41 -10.11 2.27
C SER A 102 -20.70 -9.32 3.36
N LEU A 103 -19.43 -9.65 3.62
CA LEU A 103 -18.62 -9.01 4.65
C LEU A 103 -17.18 -8.84 4.17
N VAL A 104 -16.53 -7.77 4.63
CA VAL A 104 -15.08 -7.61 4.50
C VAL A 104 -14.43 -8.29 5.69
N ARG A 105 -13.50 -9.19 5.43
CA ARG A 105 -12.63 -9.80 6.44
C ARG A 105 -11.24 -9.20 6.34
N GLU A 106 -10.62 -9.03 7.49
CA GLU A 106 -9.24 -8.63 7.58
C GLU A 106 -8.52 -9.57 8.55
N VAL A 107 -7.49 -10.24 8.07
CA VAL A 107 -6.66 -11.15 8.86
C VAL A 107 -5.27 -10.58 8.93
N SER A 108 -4.74 -10.42 10.13
CA SER A 108 -3.36 -10.01 10.34
C SER A 108 -2.62 -10.99 11.24
N ARG A 109 -1.33 -11.13 10.96
CA ARG A 109 -0.41 -11.98 11.70
C ARG A 109 0.86 -11.20 12.03
N THR A 110 1.32 -11.31 13.27
CA THR A 110 2.66 -10.91 13.66
C THR A 110 3.56 -12.14 13.70
N GLY A 111 4.80 -12.02 13.22
CA GLY A 111 5.78 -13.10 13.19
C GLY A 111 6.42 -13.29 11.81
N PRO A 112 7.56 -14.00 11.74
CA PRO A 112 8.27 -14.21 10.49
C PRO A 112 7.52 -15.17 9.55
N GLY A 113 7.77 -15.01 8.25
CA GLY A 113 7.27 -15.89 7.19
C GLY A 113 5.77 -15.77 6.92
N PHE A 114 5.24 -16.68 6.10
CA PHE A 114 3.80 -16.80 5.85
C PHE A 114 3.18 -17.92 6.71
N ALA A 115 1.87 -17.86 6.93
CA ALA A 115 1.10 -18.93 7.53
C ALA A 115 -0.13 -19.25 6.69
N GLU A 116 -0.53 -20.52 6.65
CA GLU A 116 -1.83 -20.93 6.16
C GLU A 116 -2.85 -20.74 7.27
N VAL A 117 -3.80 -19.83 7.05
CA VAL A 117 -4.87 -19.49 7.99
C VAL A 117 -6.16 -20.14 7.49
N ARG A 118 -6.72 -21.05 8.28
CA ARG A 118 -8.06 -21.59 8.04
C ARG A 118 -9.09 -20.72 8.75
N ILE A 119 -10.08 -20.23 8.01
CA ILE A 119 -11.17 -19.42 8.55
C ILE A 119 -12.46 -20.22 8.43
N SER A 120 -13.15 -20.40 9.56
CA SER A 120 -14.47 -21.02 9.60
C SER A 120 -15.52 -19.97 9.97
N TYR A 121 -16.58 -19.87 9.18
CA TYR A 121 -17.73 -19.01 9.42
C TYR A 121 -18.91 -19.83 9.90
N THR A 122 -19.55 -19.38 10.98
CA THR A 122 -20.79 -19.96 11.49
C THR A 122 -21.83 -18.87 11.68
N ILE A 123 -23.02 -19.06 11.12
CA ILE A 123 -24.18 -18.20 11.38
C ILE A 123 -25.16 -18.99 12.25
N SER A 124 -25.49 -18.47 13.43
CA SER A 124 -26.46 -19.09 14.33
C SER A 124 -27.41 -18.06 14.94
N GLY A 125 -28.65 -18.47 15.17
CA GLY A 125 -29.72 -17.64 15.72
C GLY A 125 -30.98 -18.47 15.93
N ASN A 126 -31.83 -18.07 16.88
CA ASN A 126 -33.08 -18.79 17.21
C ASN A 126 -32.89 -20.29 17.52
N GLY A 127 -31.73 -20.67 18.11
CA GLY A 127 -31.42 -22.06 18.43
C GLY A 127 -31.03 -22.95 17.25
N VAL A 128 -30.92 -22.39 16.03
CA VAL A 128 -30.56 -23.11 14.81
C VAL A 128 -29.25 -22.58 14.24
N GLN A 129 -28.35 -23.49 13.85
CA GLN A 129 -27.19 -23.15 13.02
C GLN A 129 -27.62 -23.17 11.56
N VAL A 130 -27.50 -22.03 10.87
CA VAL A 130 -28.07 -21.84 9.53
C VAL A 130 -27.03 -22.07 8.43
N VAL A 131 -25.78 -21.67 8.66
CA VAL A 131 -24.72 -21.73 7.64
C VAL A 131 -23.37 -22.07 8.28
N SER A 132 -22.60 -22.92 7.60
CA SER A 132 -21.18 -23.16 7.88
C SER A 132 -20.39 -23.08 6.57
N SER A 133 -19.28 -22.35 6.57
CA SER A 133 -18.37 -22.27 5.42
C SER A 133 -16.93 -22.19 5.90
N GLU A 134 -15.99 -22.78 5.16
CA GLU A 134 -14.56 -22.73 5.46
C GLU A 134 -13.77 -22.23 4.25
N GLU A 135 -12.71 -21.49 4.50
CA GLU A 135 -11.72 -21.09 3.51
C GLU A 135 -10.29 -21.15 4.08
N VAL A 136 -9.29 -21.21 3.20
CA VAL A 136 -7.88 -21.23 3.56
C VAL A 136 -7.17 -20.08 2.84
N LEU A 137 -6.46 -19.24 3.61
CA LEU A 137 -5.70 -18.10 3.10
C LEU A 137 -4.22 -18.25 3.42
N ARG A 138 -3.36 -17.73 2.56
CA ARG A 138 -1.92 -17.63 2.83
C ARG A 138 -1.59 -16.20 3.26
N VAL A 139 -1.32 -16.00 4.55
CA VAL A 139 -1.14 -14.65 5.12
C VAL A 139 0.32 -14.43 5.50
N VAL A 140 0.93 -13.37 4.95
CA VAL A 140 2.29 -12.95 5.31
C VAL A 140 2.25 -12.04 6.54
N THR A 141 1.64 -10.86 6.40
CA THR A 141 1.46 -9.88 7.50
C THR A 141 0.00 -9.47 7.66
N ARG A 142 -0.66 -9.16 6.55
CA ARG A 142 -2.06 -8.72 6.51
C ARG A 142 -2.68 -9.16 5.18
N GLU A 143 -3.90 -9.65 5.25
CA GLU A 143 -4.71 -10.03 4.08
C GLU A 143 -6.14 -9.53 4.29
N SER A 144 -6.75 -8.98 3.25
CA SER A 144 -8.12 -8.49 3.27
C SER A 144 -8.91 -9.01 2.07
N GLY A 145 -10.16 -9.39 2.27
CA GLY A 145 -11.01 -9.88 1.18
C GLY A 145 -12.49 -9.83 1.52
N VAL A 146 -13.34 -10.09 0.52
CA VAL A 146 -14.79 -10.18 0.70
C VAL A 146 -15.20 -11.64 0.84
N ALA A 147 -15.94 -11.97 1.89
CA ALA A 147 -16.55 -13.28 2.08
C ALA A 147 -18.06 -13.16 1.88
N ALA A 148 -18.66 -14.17 1.25
CA ALA A 148 -20.05 -14.15 0.85
C ALA A 148 -20.73 -15.46 1.25
N LEU A 149 -21.66 -15.39 2.21
CA LEU A 149 -22.33 -16.54 2.83
C LEU A 149 -23.80 -16.53 2.43
N ARG A 150 -24.32 -17.60 1.84
CA ARG A 150 -25.75 -17.69 1.50
C ARG A 150 -26.56 -18.18 2.69
N LEU A 151 -27.54 -17.38 3.13
CA LEU A 151 -28.47 -17.76 4.18
C LEU A 151 -29.49 -18.78 3.64
N ALA A 152 -29.95 -19.70 4.49
CA ALA A 152 -30.99 -20.65 4.10
C ALA A 152 -32.30 -19.90 3.74
N LYS A 153 -33.05 -20.41 2.76
CA LYS A 153 -34.31 -19.79 2.28
C LYS A 153 -35.43 -19.83 3.33
N ASP A 154 -35.36 -20.81 4.22
CA ASP A 154 -36.29 -21.08 5.31
C ASP A 154 -35.80 -20.50 6.65
N ALA A 155 -34.74 -19.69 6.65
CA ALA A 155 -34.24 -19.05 7.86
C ALA A 155 -35.34 -18.16 8.48
N PRO A 156 -35.78 -18.42 9.72
CA PRO A 156 -36.83 -17.61 10.33
C PRO A 156 -36.36 -16.16 10.56
N PRO A 157 -37.29 -15.19 10.56
CA PRO A 157 -36.95 -13.81 10.89
C PRO A 157 -36.37 -13.71 12.30
N GLY A 158 -35.40 -12.82 12.51
CA GLY A 158 -34.81 -12.61 13.83
C GLY A 158 -33.36 -12.12 13.83
N GLN A 159 -32.74 -12.12 15.00
CA GLN A 159 -31.33 -11.77 15.15
C GLN A 159 -30.44 -13.01 15.07
N TYR A 160 -29.35 -12.89 14.32
CA TYR A 160 -28.35 -13.92 14.11
C TYR A 160 -26.97 -13.38 14.47
N VAL A 161 -26.10 -14.27 14.94
CA VAL A 161 -24.69 -13.98 15.20
C VAL A 161 -23.86 -14.71 14.15
N LEU A 162 -23.06 -13.96 13.42
CA LEU A 162 -22.02 -14.51 12.57
C LEU A 162 -20.72 -14.54 13.37
N LEU A 163 -20.13 -15.73 13.53
CA LEU A 163 -18.84 -15.96 14.16
C LEU A 163 -17.85 -16.42 13.09
N ALA A 164 -16.74 -15.70 12.93
CA ALA A 164 -15.57 -16.16 12.19
C ALA A 164 -14.47 -16.58 13.16
N GLN A 165 -13.89 -17.75 12.94
CA GLN A 165 -12.72 -18.23 13.68
C GLN A 165 -11.56 -18.47 12.72
N ALA A 166 -10.48 -17.72 12.89
CA ALA A 166 -9.22 -17.92 12.20
C ALA A 166 -8.33 -18.86 13.03
N LYS A 167 -7.68 -19.83 12.38
CA LYS A 167 -6.71 -20.77 12.99
C LYS A 167 -5.45 -20.88 12.13
N ALA A 168 -4.28 -20.81 12.78
CA ALA A 168 -2.97 -21.03 12.16
C ALA A 168 -2.06 -21.78 13.15
N GLY A 169 -1.91 -23.09 12.98
CA GLY A 169 -1.24 -23.94 13.97
C GLY A 169 -1.92 -23.88 15.34
N ALA A 170 -1.17 -23.50 16.38
CA ALA A 170 -1.69 -23.34 17.74
C ALA A 170 -2.40 -21.99 17.99
N GLN A 171 -2.29 -21.03 17.07
CA GLN A 171 -2.92 -19.72 17.21
C GLN A 171 -4.36 -19.77 16.74
N SER A 172 -5.25 -19.09 17.46
CA SER A 172 -6.61 -18.86 17.01
C SER A 172 -7.09 -17.48 17.40
N SER A 173 -7.93 -16.90 16.55
CA SER A 173 -8.60 -15.63 16.78
C SER A 173 -10.06 -15.73 16.37
N LYS A 174 -10.94 -14.99 17.04
CA LYS A 174 -12.38 -14.98 16.77
C LYS A 174 -12.85 -13.54 16.57
N ALA A 175 -13.78 -13.36 15.64
CA ALA A 175 -14.52 -12.12 15.45
C ALA A 175 -15.98 -12.46 15.21
N SER A 176 -16.88 -11.59 15.67
CA SER A 176 -18.31 -11.77 15.44
C SER A 176 -19.02 -10.44 15.24
N PHE A 177 -20.18 -10.50 14.59
CA PHE A 177 -21.13 -9.41 14.54
C PHE A 177 -22.57 -9.96 14.47
N THR A 178 -23.54 -9.10 14.76
CA THR A 178 -24.96 -9.42 14.69
C THR A 178 -25.59 -8.93 13.39
N LEU A 179 -26.47 -9.74 12.81
CA LEU A 179 -27.29 -9.40 11.65
C LEU A 179 -28.77 -9.69 11.92
N THR A 180 -29.65 -8.97 11.24
CA THR A 180 -31.10 -9.08 11.33
C THR A 180 -31.63 -9.72 10.06
N VAL A 181 -32.27 -10.87 10.19
CA VAL A 181 -33.00 -11.51 9.10
C VAL A 181 -34.41 -10.93 9.08
N LYS A 182 -34.72 -10.16 8.05
CA LYS A 182 -36.07 -9.60 7.86
C LYS A 182 -36.97 -10.69 7.30
N GLY A 183 -38.16 -10.84 7.86
CA GLY A 183 -39.16 -11.72 7.27
C GLY A 183 -39.59 -11.20 5.92
N GLU A 184 -39.75 -12.10 4.96
CA GLU A 184 -40.47 -11.80 3.73
C GLU A 184 -41.88 -11.38 4.17
N ALA A 185 -42.23 -10.10 3.97
CA ALA A 185 -43.57 -9.64 4.28
C ALA A 185 -44.54 -10.53 3.48
N PRO A 186 -45.57 -11.12 4.12
CA PRO A 186 -46.50 -11.98 3.41
C PRO A 186 -47.08 -11.19 2.24
N LEU A 187 -46.70 -11.58 1.02
CA LEU A 187 -47.20 -10.98 -0.20
C LEU A 187 -48.71 -11.16 -0.21
N ALA A 188 -49.45 -10.06 -0.33
CA ALA A 188 -50.90 -10.12 -0.46
C ALA A 188 -51.27 -11.04 -1.65
N PRO A 189 -52.16 -12.02 -1.47
CA PRO A 189 -52.53 -12.96 -2.53
C PRO A 189 -53.25 -12.20 -3.65
N GLY A 190 -52.60 -12.07 -4.81
CA GLY A 190 -53.16 -11.42 -6.00
C GLY A 190 -52.31 -10.33 -6.66
N ALA A 191 -51.13 -9.99 -6.12
CA ALA A 191 -50.21 -9.09 -6.80
C ALA A 191 -49.46 -9.84 -7.92
N THR A 192 -49.66 -9.43 -9.17
CA THR A 192 -48.79 -9.80 -10.29
C THR A 192 -47.37 -9.34 -9.95
N VAL A 193 -46.48 -10.31 -9.74
CA VAL A 193 -45.14 -10.05 -9.20
C VAL A 193 -44.24 -9.58 -10.34
N CYS A 194 -43.92 -8.29 -10.31
CA CYS A 194 -42.83 -7.74 -11.10
C CYS A 194 -41.52 -8.50 -10.77
N PRO A 195 -40.59 -8.65 -11.72
CA PRO A 195 -39.25 -9.13 -11.38
C PRO A 195 -38.69 -8.32 -10.19
N ARG A 196 -37.95 -9.00 -9.30
CA ARG A 196 -37.57 -8.53 -7.96
C ARG A 196 -36.94 -7.13 -7.91
N SER A 197 -36.41 -6.63 -9.03
CA SER A 197 -36.19 -5.21 -9.27
C SER A 197 -36.66 -4.88 -10.68
N CYS A 198 -37.58 -3.92 -10.81
CA CYS A 198 -37.83 -3.24 -12.09
C CYS A 198 -36.80 -2.12 -12.33
N ASP A 199 -35.77 -2.03 -11.48
CA ASP A 199 -34.69 -1.05 -11.57
C ASP A 199 -33.69 -1.48 -12.65
N ASP A 200 -33.53 -0.69 -13.71
CA ASP A 200 -32.46 -0.88 -14.72
C ASP A 200 -31.14 -0.19 -14.31
N PHE A 201 -31.11 0.40 -13.11
CA PHE A 201 -30.01 1.17 -12.54
C PHE A 201 -29.60 2.38 -13.37
N ASN A 202 -30.48 2.82 -14.29
CA ASN A 202 -30.24 4.02 -15.06
C ASN A 202 -30.94 5.20 -14.36
N PRO A 203 -30.20 6.18 -13.83
CA PRO A 203 -30.81 7.33 -13.16
C PRO A 203 -31.66 8.20 -14.11
N CYS A 204 -31.59 7.95 -15.42
CA CYS A 204 -32.32 8.64 -16.47
C CYS A 204 -33.56 7.90 -16.97
N THR A 205 -34.03 6.89 -16.25
CA THR A 205 -35.29 6.19 -16.51
C THR A 205 -36.16 6.22 -15.27
N ILE A 206 -37.47 6.27 -15.50
CA ILE A 206 -38.47 5.97 -14.48
C ILE A 206 -38.93 4.55 -14.71
N ASP A 207 -38.64 3.72 -13.73
CA ASP A 207 -38.96 2.31 -13.75
C ASP A 207 -40.35 2.08 -13.18
N VAL A 208 -41.28 1.72 -14.07
CA VAL A 208 -42.67 1.47 -13.71
C VAL A 208 -42.98 0.02 -14.00
N CYS A 209 -43.40 -0.71 -12.97
CA CYS A 209 -44.02 -2.00 -13.19
C CYS A 209 -45.50 -1.81 -13.49
N GLN A 210 -45.91 -2.19 -14.69
CA GLN A 210 -47.29 -2.11 -15.13
C GLN A 210 -47.74 -3.51 -15.56
N GLU A 211 -48.74 -4.05 -14.85
CA GLU A 211 -49.35 -5.37 -15.14
C GLU A 211 -48.38 -6.58 -15.08
N GLY A 212 -47.22 -6.43 -14.42
CA GLY A 212 -46.21 -7.49 -14.30
C GLY A 212 -45.06 -7.35 -15.29
N ASP A 213 -45.16 -6.42 -16.25
CA ASP A 213 -44.08 -6.04 -17.15
C ASP A 213 -43.34 -4.82 -16.59
N CYS A 214 -42.01 -4.84 -16.72
CA CYS A 214 -41.18 -3.73 -16.33
C CYS A 214 -40.99 -2.77 -17.50
N ALA A 215 -41.42 -1.51 -17.35
CA ALA A 215 -41.29 -0.46 -18.34
C ALA A 215 -40.33 0.63 -17.84
N HIS A 216 -39.40 1.03 -18.69
CA HIS A 216 -38.40 2.05 -18.41
C HIS A 216 -38.69 3.30 -19.26
N HIS A 217 -39.19 4.35 -18.62
CA HIS A 217 -39.53 5.60 -19.31
C HIS A 217 -38.39 6.59 -19.17
N SER A 218 -37.74 6.95 -20.28
CA SER A 218 -36.63 7.92 -20.27
C SER A 218 -37.08 9.30 -19.77
N ILE A 219 -36.29 9.87 -18.87
CA ILE A 219 -36.44 11.22 -18.34
C ILE A 219 -35.64 12.17 -19.24
N SER A 220 -36.27 13.25 -19.70
CA SER A 220 -35.59 14.34 -20.42
C SER A 220 -36.14 15.69 -19.94
N PRO A 221 -35.31 16.63 -19.47
CA PRO A 221 -33.84 16.52 -19.29
C PRO A 221 -33.40 15.54 -18.19
N CYS A 222 -32.26 14.86 -18.34
CA CYS A 222 -31.66 14.01 -17.29
C CYS A 222 -30.13 14.15 -17.15
N CYS A 223 -29.69 14.32 -15.91
CA CYS A 223 -28.28 14.33 -15.55
C CYS A 223 -27.68 12.93 -15.29
N GLY A 224 -26.53 12.66 -15.89
CA GLY A 224 -25.74 11.44 -15.78
C GLY A 224 -25.69 10.58 -17.05
N ASN A 225 -26.30 11.00 -18.16
CA ASN A 225 -26.30 10.23 -19.41
C ASN A 225 -25.20 10.66 -20.39
N GLY A 226 -24.38 11.66 -20.03
CA GLY A 226 -23.28 12.19 -20.83
C GLY A 226 -23.71 13.11 -21.98
N VAL A 227 -24.98 13.53 -22.05
CA VAL A 227 -25.52 14.42 -23.07
C VAL A 227 -26.12 15.64 -22.39
N CYS A 228 -25.59 16.83 -22.68
CA CYS A 228 -26.13 18.07 -22.14
C CYS A 228 -27.44 18.47 -22.87
N GLU A 229 -28.59 18.14 -22.29
CA GLU A 229 -29.90 18.38 -22.90
C GLU A 229 -30.44 19.80 -22.66
N SER A 230 -31.39 20.25 -23.48
CA SER A 230 -32.01 21.57 -23.34
C SER A 230 -32.83 21.66 -22.05
N GLY A 231 -32.27 22.35 -21.04
CA GLY A 231 -32.87 22.47 -19.70
C GLY A 231 -31.88 22.16 -18.58
N GLU A 232 -30.78 21.47 -18.91
CA GLU A 232 -29.68 21.19 -17.99
C GLU A 232 -28.71 22.37 -17.99
N GLN A 233 -28.93 23.31 -17.08
CA GLN A 233 -27.97 24.39 -16.91
C GLN A 233 -26.84 23.94 -15.99
N GLY A 234 -25.62 24.43 -16.22
CA GLY A 234 -24.37 23.96 -15.59
C GLY A 234 -24.26 24.10 -14.06
N GLY A 235 -25.33 24.45 -13.34
CA GLY A 235 -25.45 24.30 -11.88
C GLY A 235 -26.42 23.19 -11.44
N ALA A 236 -27.33 22.74 -12.31
CA ALA A 236 -28.28 21.66 -12.03
C ALA A 236 -27.75 20.30 -12.48
N CYS A 237 -26.93 20.26 -13.52
CA CYS A 237 -26.27 19.05 -14.00
C CYS A 237 -24.79 19.30 -14.32
N GLU A 238 -23.95 19.34 -13.29
CA GLU A 238 -22.50 19.47 -13.48
C GLU A 238 -21.84 18.22 -14.08
N ILE A 239 -22.55 17.08 -14.14
CA ILE A 239 -22.00 15.84 -14.67
C ILE A 239 -21.97 15.88 -16.20
N ASP A 240 -23.07 16.27 -16.85
CA ASP A 240 -23.18 16.27 -18.31
C ASP A 240 -22.95 17.65 -18.94
N CYS A 241 -23.34 18.72 -18.24
CA CYS A 241 -23.28 20.09 -18.73
C CYS A 241 -22.15 20.92 -18.14
N ARG A 242 -21.10 20.27 -17.60
CA ARG A 242 -19.94 21.02 -17.10
C ARG A 242 -19.38 21.84 -18.26
N PRO A 243 -19.34 23.18 -18.17
CA PRO A 243 -18.59 23.95 -19.15
C PRO A 243 -17.15 23.49 -19.03
N VAL A 244 -16.57 22.97 -20.11
CA VAL A 244 -15.16 22.58 -20.18
C VAL A 244 -14.33 23.79 -19.80
N ARG A 245 -13.93 23.88 -18.52
CA ARG A 245 -13.01 24.90 -18.05
C ARG A 245 -11.65 24.45 -18.52
N PHE A 246 -11.28 24.89 -19.73
CA PHE A 246 -9.91 24.86 -20.23
C PHE A 246 -8.98 25.42 -19.14
N GLY A 247 -8.37 24.55 -18.32
CA GLY A 247 -7.48 24.98 -17.23
C GLY A 247 -7.46 24.12 -15.96
N GLN A 248 -8.45 23.25 -15.71
CA GLN A 248 -8.30 22.19 -14.69
C GLN A 248 -7.95 20.90 -15.41
N GLN A 249 -6.68 20.48 -15.29
CA GLN A 249 -6.14 19.26 -15.89
C GLN A 249 -7.12 18.11 -15.70
N GLU A 250 -7.72 17.66 -16.81
CA GLU A 250 -8.40 16.39 -16.86
C GLU A 250 -7.40 15.32 -16.39
N GLY A 251 -7.80 14.53 -15.39
CA GLY A 251 -6.93 13.50 -14.86
C GLY A 251 -6.47 12.58 -16.01
N PRO A 252 -5.24 12.03 -15.96
CA PRO A 252 -4.69 11.17 -17.02
C PRO A 252 -5.64 10.06 -17.50
N LEU A 253 -6.48 9.54 -16.59
CA LEU A 253 -7.49 8.53 -16.88
C LEU A 253 -8.56 8.99 -17.88
N LEU A 254 -9.05 10.24 -17.77
CA LEU A 254 -10.11 10.75 -18.64
C LEU A 254 -9.61 10.96 -20.07
N ILE A 255 -8.41 11.56 -20.21
CA ILE A 255 -7.75 11.76 -21.50
C ILE A 255 -7.49 10.41 -22.18
N LYS A 256 -7.08 9.39 -21.41
CA LYS A 256 -6.87 8.02 -21.92
C LYS A 256 -8.16 7.42 -22.47
N GLU A 257 -9.27 7.50 -21.73
CA GLU A 257 -10.56 6.95 -22.17
C GLU A 257 -11.10 7.68 -23.42
N GLN A 258 -10.94 9.00 -23.47
CA GLN A 258 -11.30 9.79 -24.64
C GLN A 258 -10.44 9.42 -25.85
N ALA A 259 -9.13 9.25 -25.67
CA ALA A 259 -8.21 8.83 -26.72
C ALA A 259 -8.63 7.48 -27.31
N ILE A 260 -8.99 6.51 -26.47
CA ILE A 260 -9.48 5.18 -26.88
C ILE A 260 -10.78 5.30 -27.70
N THR A 261 -11.71 6.13 -27.25
CA THR A 261 -12.99 6.34 -27.94
C THR A 261 -12.79 6.96 -29.31
N VAL A 262 -11.93 7.98 -29.41
CA VAL A 262 -11.59 8.68 -30.66
C VAL A 262 -10.80 7.76 -31.61
N ALA A 263 -9.91 6.92 -31.06
CA ALA A 263 -9.08 5.98 -31.83
C ALA A 263 -9.87 5.01 -32.71
N ARG A 264 -11.11 4.67 -32.32
CA ARG A 264 -12.01 3.82 -33.13
C ARG A 264 -12.38 4.45 -34.47
N ARG A 265 -12.33 5.78 -34.55
CA ARG A 265 -12.62 6.57 -35.77
C ARG A 265 -11.34 7.03 -36.44
N SER A 266 -10.36 7.48 -35.66
CA SER A 266 -9.09 8.03 -36.12
C SER A 266 -7.98 7.73 -35.12
N SER A 267 -7.07 6.84 -35.49
CA SER A 267 -5.90 6.50 -34.65
C SER A 267 -4.99 7.70 -34.42
N GLN A 268 -4.82 8.58 -35.42
CA GLN A 268 -4.00 9.79 -35.35
C GLN A 268 -4.51 10.76 -34.28
N ASP A 269 -5.82 10.94 -34.19
CA ASP A 269 -6.43 11.84 -33.20
C ASP A 269 -6.30 11.26 -31.78
N GLY A 270 -6.47 9.93 -31.63
CA GLY A 270 -6.21 9.24 -30.37
C GLY A 270 -4.75 9.38 -29.92
N VAL A 271 -3.79 9.23 -30.85
CA VAL A 271 -2.36 9.46 -30.60
C VAL A 271 -2.09 10.89 -30.15
N ALA A 272 -2.71 11.89 -30.79
CA ALA A 272 -2.55 13.29 -30.44
C ALA A 272 -3.04 13.57 -28.99
N LEU A 273 -4.15 12.96 -28.59
CA LEU A 273 -4.65 13.03 -27.22
C LEU A 273 -3.68 12.35 -26.23
N CYS A 274 -3.18 11.15 -26.52
CA CYS A 274 -2.22 10.48 -25.64
C CYS A 274 -0.96 11.32 -25.39
N ARG A 275 -0.44 11.99 -26.42
CA ARG A 275 0.75 12.86 -26.29
C ARG A 275 0.53 14.10 -25.42
N SER A 276 -0.72 14.45 -25.10
CA SER A 276 -1.03 15.54 -24.17
C SER A 276 -0.81 15.17 -22.70
N LEU A 277 -0.64 13.87 -22.39
CA LEU A 277 -0.43 13.39 -21.03
C LEU A 277 0.95 13.83 -20.49
N PRO A 278 1.05 14.22 -19.21
CA PRO A 278 2.26 14.85 -18.68
C PRO A 278 3.42 13.87 -18.42
N ARG A 279 3.15 12.58 -18.21
CA ARG A 279 4.17 11.57 -17.92
C ARG A 279 4.32 10.63 -19.10
N GLU A 280 5.55 10.33 -19.49
CA GLU A 280 5.87 9.40 -20.58
C GLU A 280 5.25 8.02 -20.36
N SER A 281 5.23 7.50 -19.14
CA SER A 281 4.56 6.24 -18.81
C SER A 281 3.06 6.24 -19.13
N ASP A 282 2.39 7.37 -18.85
CA ASP A 282 0.95 7.51 -19.10
C ASP A 282 0.70 7.65 -20.61
N GLN A 283 1.61 8.31 -21.34
CA GLN A 283 1.56 8.40 -22.81
C GLN A 283 1.70 7.00 -23.43
N ASP A 284 2.67 6.21 -23.00
CA ASP A 284 2.95 4.86 -23.50
C ASP A 284 1.75 3.92 -23.26
N GLU A 285 1.20 3.90 -22.05
CA GLU A 285 0.03 3.10 -21.70
C GLU A 285 -1.22 3.52 -22.50
N CYS A 286 -1.37 4.83 -22.75
CA CYS A 286 -2.44 5.36 -23.60
C CYS A 286 -2.26 4.94 -25.06
N LEU A 287 -1.06 5.05 -25.61
CA LEU A 287 -0.75 4.67 -26.99
C LEU A 287 -0.99 3.18 -27.23
N GLU A 288 -0.62 2.32 -26.28
CA GLU A 288 -0.92 0.89 -26.34
C GLU A 288 -2.44 0.63 -26.43
N SER A 289 -3.21 1.34 -25.60
CA SER A 289 -4.68 1.21 -25.58
C SER A 289 -5.32 1.73 -26.87
N VAL A 290 -4.81 2.85 -27.41
CA VAL A 290 -5.20 3.40 -28.72
C VAL A 290 -4.87 2.45 -29.86
N ALA A 291 -3.70 1.81 -29.84
CA ALA A 291 -3.32 0.80 -30.83
C ALA A 291 -4.36 -0.33 -30.86
N LYS A 292 -4.67 -0.91 -29.69
CA LYS A 292 -5.66 -1.99 -29.53
C LYS A 292 -7.04 -1.56 -30.03
N ALA A 293 -7.52 -0.39 -29.60
CA ALA A 293 -8.85 0.10 -29.96
C ALA A 293 -9.00 0.47 -31.44
N SER A 294 -7.97 1.09 -32.04
CA SER A 294 -7.94 1.42 -33.47
C SER A 294 -7.59 0.23 -34.35
N SER A 295 -7.12 -0.86 -33.75
CA SER A 295 -6.67 -2.05 -34.46
C SER A 295 -5.47 -1.79 -35.40
N GLN A 296 -4.65 -0.78 -35.12
CA GLN A 296 -3.47 -0.40 -35.93
C GLN A 296 -2.16 -0.61 -35.16
N SER A 297 -1.40 -1.64 -35.54
CA SER A 297 -0.10 -1.99 -34.94
C SER A 297 0.96 -0.89 -35.07
N GLY A 298 0.88 -0.06 -36.11
CA GLY A 298 1.77 1.10 -36.31
C GLY A 298 1.74 2.13 -35.17
N VAL A 299 0.68 2.17 -34.37
CA VAL A 299 0.64 3.03 -33.17
C VAL A 299 1.60 2.53 -32.09
N CYS A 300 1.78 1.20 -31.94
CA CYS A 300 2.73 0.64 -30.99
C CYS A 300 4.13 1.19 -31.21
N LEU A 301 4.56 1.40 -32.46
CA LEU A 301 5.89 1.93 -32.80
C LEU A 301 6.18 3.33 -32.21
N GLN A 302 5.15 4.03 -31.74
CA GLN A 302 5.26 5.35 -31.11
C GLN A 302 5.45 5.28 -29.59
N VAL A 303 5.32 4.10 -28.98
CA VAL A 303 5.58 3.86 -27.55
C VAL A 303 7.08 3.98 -27.28
N ALA A 304 7.46 4.84 -26.33
CA ALA A 304 8.85 5.17 -26.02
C ALA A 304 9.55 4.03 -25.27
N ALA A 305 8.90 3.47 -24.25
CA ALA A 305 9.41 2.34 -23.49
C ALA A 305 9.54 1.10 -24.37
N LYS A 306 10.79 0.67 -24.62
CA LYS A 306 11.10 -0.50 -25.47
C LYS A 306 10.30 -1.74 -25.08
N LYS A 307 10.19 -2.02 -23.77
CA LYS A 307 9.47 -3.19 -23.25
C LYS A 307 7.99 -3.15 -23.61
N ASP A 308 7.36 -2.00 -23.41
CA ASP A 308 5.91 -1.83 -23.60
C ASP A 308 5.57 -1.78 -25.09
N ARG A 309 6.41 -1.13 -25.91
CA ARG A 309 6.32 -1.20 -27.38
C ARG A 309 6.34 -2.64 -27.88
N ASP A 310 7.36 -3.38 -27.48
CA ASP A 310 7.58 -4.74 -27.98
C ASP A 310 6.45 -5.68 -27.51
N SER A 311 5.94 -5.48 -26.29
CA SER A 311 4.73 -6.16 -25.80
C SER A 311 3.48 -5.81 -26.62
N CYS A 312 3.25 -4.52 -26.91
CA CYS A 312 2.16 -4.05 -27.75
C CYS A 312 2.19 -4.70 -29.13
N LEU A 313 3.36 -4.75 -29.80
CA LEU A 313 3.51 -5.41 -31.09
C LEU A 313 3.21 -6.91 -31.03
N MET A 314 3.64 -7.59 -29.96
CA MET A 314 3.39 -9.03 -29.79
C MET A 314 1.89 -9.35 -29.68
N ASP A 315 1.08 -8.47 -29.07
CA ASP A 315 -0.38 -8.65 -29.02
C ASP A 315 -0.99 -8.72 -30.43
N PHE A 316 -0.52 -7.89 -31.38
CA PHE A 316 -0.97 -7.93 -32.77
C PHE A 316 -0.50 -9.18 -33.51
N VAL A 317 0.73 -9.62 -33.27
CA VAL A 317 1.23 -10.88 -33.85
C VAL A 317 0.36 -12.05 -33.41
N VAL A 318 0.01 -12.13 -32.11
CA VAL A 318 -0.76 -13.24 -31.56
C VAL A 318 -2.24 -13.19 -31.97
N GLN A 319 -2.84 -12.00 -31.99
CA GLN A 319 -4.27 -11.85 -32.24
C GLN A 319 -4.63 -11.77 -33.73
N LYS A 320 -3.72 -11.28 -34.58
CA LYS A 320 -3.98 -11.00 -35.99
C LYS A 320 -3.03 -11.69 -36.96
N ASP A 321 -2.13 -12.54 -36.46
CA ASP A 321 -1.13 -13.25 -37.27
C ASP A 321 -0.24 -12.29 -38.12
N GLU A 322 0.00 -11.06 -37.63
CA GLU A 322 0.84 -10.03 -38.28
C GLU A 322 2.35 -10.31 -38.07
N PHE A 323 2.86 -11.46 -38.52
CA PHE A 323 4.22 -11.92 -38.21
C PHE A 323 5.37 -11.03 -38.73
N HIS A 324 5.11 -10.15 -39.71
CA HIS A 324 6.11 -9.18 -40.17
C HIS A 324 6.55 -8.23 -39.05
N LEU A 325 5.72 -8.03 -38.02
CA LEU A 325 6.05 -7.21 -36.85
C LEU A 325 7.13 -7.86 -35.96
N CYS A 326 7.40 -9.17 -36.08
CA CYS A 326 8.47 -9.83 -35.34
C CYS A 326 9.85 -9.19 -35.62
N ASP A 327 10.03 -8.56 -36.78
CA ASP A 327 11.29 -7.88 -37.12
C ASP A 327 11.49 -6.56 -36.39
N GLU A 328 10.39 -5.87 -36.05
CA GLU A 328 10.37 -4.60 -35.32
C GLU A 328 10.59 -4.77 -33.80
N ILE A 329 10.36 -5.98 -33.27
CA ILE A 329 10.59 -6.30 -31.85
C ILE A 329 12.09 -6.24 -31.54
N ARG A 330 12.48 -5.37 -30.60
CA ARG A 330 13.90 -5.19 -30.21
C ARG A 330 14.30 -6.03 -29.01
N ASP A 331 13.37 -6.50 -28.19
CA ASP A 331 13.62 -7.45 -27.12
C ASP A 331 13.96 -8.82 -27.70
N VAL A 332 15.17 -9.31 -27.40
CA VAL A 332 15.70 -10.54 -28.01
C VAL A 332 14.86 -11.75 -27.63
N TRP A 333 14.39 -11.80 -26.39
CA TRP A 333 13.60 -12.92 -25.91
C TRP A 333 12.21 -12.92 -26.55
N LEU A 334 11.55 -11.76 -26.60
CA LEU A 334 10.22 -11.64 -27.20
C LEU A 334 10.27 -11.85 -28.72
N LYS A 335 11.33 -11.39 -29.41
CA LYS A 335 11.55 -11.66 -30.84
C LYS A 335 11.69 -13.16 -31.13
N ASN A 336 12.46 -13.89 -30.33
CA ASN A 336 12.61 -15.33 -30.49
C ASN A 336 11.29 -16.08 -30.23
N SER A 337 10.50 -15.62 -29.25
CA SER A 337 9.15 -16.14 -28.98
C SER A 337 8.22 -15.89 -30.17
N CYS A 338 8.27 -14.70 -30.77
CA CYS A 338 7.51 -14.31 -31.96
C CYS A 338 7.82 -15.22 -33.16
N VAL A 339 9.10 -15.42 -33.49
CA VAL A 339 9.55 -16.30 -34.59
C VAL A 339 9.17 -17.76 -34.33
N SER A 340 9.23 -18.22 -33.08
CA SER A 340 8.81 -19.58 -32.73
C SER A 340 7.30 -19.77 -32.91
N TYR A 341 6.50 -18.78 -32.50
CA TYR A 341 5.05 -18.77 -32.70
C TYR A 341 4.68 -18.79 -34.18
N GLN A 342 5.38 -18.01 -35.01
CA GLN A 342 5.21 -18.03 -36.48
C GLN A 342 5.44 -19.42 -37.08
N ARG A 343 6.50 -20.13 -36.65
CA ARG A 343 6.78 -21.48 -37.15
C ARG A 343 5.68 -22.47 -36.77
N LEU A 344 5.14 -22.37 -35.56
CA LEU A 344 4.06 -23.26 -35.08
C LEU A 344 2.75 -23.05 -35.84
N LYS A 345 2.44 -21.81 -36.23
CA LYS A 345 1.21 -21.48 -36.97
C LYS A 345 1.23 -21.89 -38.44
N ASN A 346 2.40 -22.12 -39.01
CA ASN A 346 2.59 -22.51 -40.41
C ASN A 346 2.69 -24.04 -40.63
N VAL A 347 2.43 -24.85 -39.60
CA VAL A 347 2.37 -26.32 -39.66
C VAL A 347 0.93 -26.78 -39.81
#